data_AF-A0A7J6KHG2-F1
#
_entry.id   AF-A0A7J6KHG2-F1
#
_cell.length_a   1.000
_cell.length_b   1.000
_cell.length_c   1.000
_cell.angle_alpha   90.00
_cell.angle_beta   90.00
_cell.angle_gamma   90.00
#
_symmetry.space_group_name_H-M   'P 1'
#
loop_
_entity.id
_entity.type
_entity.pdbx_description
1 polymer ?
#
loop_
_entity_poly.entity_id
_entity_poly.type
_entity_poly.pdbx_seq_one_letter_code
_entity_poly.pdbx_strand_id
1 'polypeptide(L)'
;MKKIFIKNNTIGFRLSLASPNLIIKWSLKYIKNFFILGEVIEPFTINFKTGYPEPNGLFCERIFGPLLSWKCRCGINFINYTNINTFCNFCGVEININQSRRWRMGFINLATPIAHKWYVKDILSLLLHIPINELKILLYYKIFSLFSYKKNQKQYNFNWIFSKLLFISEWFKQILKEYNLLNELLFCKEMYYELYFSNNNIKKKLLKKLSILHLFLLNNINPEWLFLTVLPVIPAGLRPLVKIKQKLFVSSLINNLYKIIILRNNRLKRWKILRHSIPFFFELIDKQLLQCSIDDLLNIKTKPSSSNCFTLQGKKGKFRQYILGKRIDFSGRSVILPGSDLIYKNIGLPLNLSLDLFKPMLLNFLKKDLSIITLLRASYITQYNPILLKRILKFLITKEIVLLNRAPTLHRMNIQAFKPYLIEFEGIKLYPVGCSSFNADFDGDQMGLFLILSKIAKQEAKKLMAFDKNIFSPTYLRNMFKLSQSIILGISTLLNLNGMVLYNNTIFANLYDVISSFFFNLIKLDSPIWIRCLEKNYNINIIFKKYILSTLGRILLQYYLYLFN
;
A
#
# COMPACT_ATOMS: atom_id res chain seq x y z
N MET A 1 13.99 24.51 -0.76
CA MET A 1 14.06 25.00 0.63
C MET A 1 14.02 23.83 1.59
N LYS A 2 15.10 23.72 2.36
CA LYS A 2 15.35 23.05 3.66
C LYS A 2 14.55 21.78 4.04
N LYS A 3 15.27 20.66 4.02
CA LYS A 3 15.33 19.60 5.05
C LYS A 3 14.06 19.41 5.90
N ILE A 4 13.18 18.52 5.46
CA ILE A 4 12.29 17.75 6.35
C ILE A 4 12.56 16.26 6.08
N PHE A 5 13.84 15.87 6.14
CA PHE A 5 14.17 14.52 6.56
C PHE A 5 14.33 14.62 8.07
N ILE A 6 13.19 14.53 8.77
CA ILE A 6 13.20 14.29 10.20
C ILE A 6 13.97 12.97 10.36
N LYS A 7 15.16 13.04 10.96
CA LYS A 7 15.88 11.86 11.48
C LYS A 7 15.01 11.26 12.57
N ASN A 8 13.98 10.50 12.20
CA ASN A 8 13.33 9.59 13.12
C ASN A 8 14.22 8.35 13.18
N ASN A 9 15.29 8.44 13.97
CA ASN A 9 16.05 7.26 14.42
C ASN A 9 15.19 6.47 15.42
N THR A 10 13.98 6.08 15.02
CA THR A 10 13.15 5.17 15.79
C THR A 10 13.69 3.77 15.55
N ILE A 11 14.43 3.25 16.54
CA ILE A 11 15.10 1.94 16.50
C ILE A 11 14.09 0.79 16.42
N GLY A 12 12.84 1.01 16.84
CA GLY A 12 11.76 0.03 16.69
C GLY A 12 10.38 0.61 16.96
N PHE A 13 9.35 -0.18 16.67
CA PHE A 13 7.95 0.12 16.99
C PHE A 13 7.50 -0.76 18.16
N ARG A 14 6.94 -0.15 19.22
CA ARG A 14 6.32 -0.86 20.34
C ARG A 14 4.80 -0.78 20.23
N LEU A 15 4.13 -1.91 20.41
CA LEU A 15 2.68 -2.00 20.53
C LEU A 15 2.30 -2.32 21.98
N SER A 16 1.34 -1.60 22.53
CA SER A 16 0.82 -1.82 23.88
C SER A 16 -0.68 -1.54 23.92
N LEU A 17 -1.34 -2.06 24.96
CA LEU A 17 -2.72 -1.70 25.26
C LEU A 17 -2.82 -0.20 25.60
N ALA A 18 -3.86 0.45 25.10
CA ALA A 18 -4.10 1.86 25.35
C ALA A 18 -4.93 2.04 26.62
N SER A 19 -4.36 2.72 27.62
CA SER A 19 -5.09 3.11 28.82
C SER A 19 -6.11 4.22 28.50
N PRO A 20 -7.19 4.38 29.29
CA PRO A 20 -8.16 5.45 29.07
C PRO A 20 -7.50 6.84 29.13
N ASN A 21 -6.54 7.03 30.03
CA ASN A 21 -5.79 8.27 30.15
C ASN A 21 -4.93 8.54 28.90
N LEU A 22 -4.34 7.51 28.29
CA LEU A 22 -3.60 7.64 27.03
C LEU A 22 -4.53 8.03 25.88
N ILE A 23 -5.74 7.48 25.81
CA ILE A 23 -6.73 7.84 24.79
C ILE A 23 -7.13 9.31 24.93
N ILE A 24 -7.40 9.77 26.15
CA ILE A 24 -7.69 11.19 26.43
C ILE A 24 -6.48 12.04 26.03
N LYS A 25 -5.25 11.63 26.36
CA LYS A 25 -4.01 12.33 25.99
C LYS A 25 -3.85 12.49 24.48
N TRP A 26 -4.29 11.54 23.65
CA TRP A 26 -4.25 11.70 22.19
C TRP A 26 -5.18 12.79 21.65
N SER A 27 -6.26 13.07 22.37
CA SER A 27 -7.23 14.11 22.02
C SER A 27 -6.91 15.47 22.64
N LEU A 28 -6.14 15.47 23.73
CA LEU A 28 -5.78 16.66 24.47
C LEU A 28 -4.79 17.51 23.68
N LYS A 29 -5.04 18.81 23.66
CA LYS A 29 -4.08 19.77 23.15
C LYS A 29 -4.00 20.98 24.05
N TYR A 30 -2.77 21.35 24.39
CA TYR A 30 -2.43 22.56 25.13
C TYR A 30 -1.70 23.50 24.18
N ILE A 31 -2.20 24.72 24.03
CA ILE A 31 -1.47 25.79 23.34
C ILE A 31 -1.58 27.06 24.17
N LYS A 32 -0.43 27.60 24.58
CA LYS A 32 -0.32 28.73 25.51
C LYS A 32 -1.16 28.44 26.78
N ASN A 33 -2.30 29.11 26.95
CA ASN A 33 -3.18 29.01 28.12
C ASN A 33 -4.54 28.35 27.83
N PHE A 34 -4.78 27.90 26.59
CA PHE A 34 -6.02 27.24 26.22
C PHE A 34 -5.79 25.74 26.08
N PHE A 35 -6.66 24.96 26.72
CA PHE A 35 -6.71 23.51 26.55
C PHE A 35 -8.01 23.12 25.84
N ILE A 36 -7.89 22.25 24.84
CA ILE A 36 -9.05 21.66 24.17
C ILE A 36 -9.14 20.19 24.58
N LEU A 37 -10.26 19.86 25.22
CA LEU A 37 -10.73 18.49 25.39
C LEU A 37 -11.46 18.09 24.10
N GLY A 38 -10.92 17.09 23.39
CA GLY A 38 -11.47 16.58 22.14
C GLY A 38 -12.68 15.65 22.31
N GLU A 39 -13.59 15.93 23.23
CA GLU A 39 -14.77 15.09 23.47
C GLU A 39 -15.86 15.36 22.43
N VAL A 40 -16.35 14.29 21.79
CA VAL A 40 -17.48 14.35 20.86
C VAL A 40 -18.76 13.99 21.61
N ILE A 41 -19.62 14.99 21.82
CA ILE A 41 -20.85 14.87 22.59
C ILE A 41 -22.04 14.65 21.66
N GLU A 42 -22.07 15.35 20.53
CA GLU A 42 -23.22 15.38 19.64
C GLU A 42 -23.06 14.43 18.45
N PRO A 43 -24.14 13.76 18.02
CA PRO A 43 -24.11 12.83 16.90
C PRO A 43 -24.13 13.54 15.54
N PHE A 44 -24.24 14.88 15.53
CA PHE A 44 -24.35 15.67 14.31
C PHE A 44 -23.03 15.70 13.53
N THR A 45 -23.14 15.86 12.22
CA THR A 45 -21.98 15.86 11.31
C THR A 45 -21.74 17.27 10.76
N ILE A 46 -22.56 17.67 9.79
CA ILE A 46 -22.46 18.92 9.05
C ILE A 46 -23.88 19.45 8.86
N ASN A 47 -24.03 20.77 8.91
CA ASN A 47 -25.27 21.41 8.52
C ASN A 47 -25.48 21.30 7.01
N PHE A 48 -26.55 20.61 6.58
CA PHE A 48 -26.79 20.40 5.14
C PHE A 48 -27.08 21.68 4.36
N LYS A 49 -27.57 22.75 5.02
CA LYS A 49 -27.83 24.04 4.39
C LYS A 49 -26.55 24.83 4.17
N THR A 50 -25.74 24.99 5.23
CA THR A 50 -24.54 25.86 5.19
C THR A 50 -23.26 25.13 4.77
N GLY A 51 -23.24 23.79 4.88
CA GLY A 51 -22.05 22.98 4.62
C GLY A 51 -20.98 23.05 5.71
N TYR A 52 -21.22 23.80 6.80
CA TYR A 52 -20.30 23.90 7.93
C TYR A 52 -20.53 22.79 8.97
N PRO A 53 -19.46 22.30 9.62
CA PRO A 53 -19.55 21.28 10.65
C PRO A 53 -20.22 21.82 11.91
N GLU A 54 -21.08 21.01 12.51
CA GLU A 54 -21.74 21.37 13.76
C GLU A 54 -20.74 21.40 14.94
N PRO A 55 -20.91 22.31 15.91
CA PRO A 55 -20.08 22.33 17.12
C PRO A 55 -20.28 21.03 17.90
N ASN A 56 -19.24 20.54 18.59
CA ASN A 56 -19.23 19.29 19.38
C ASN A 56 -19.64 17.99 18.63
N GLY A 57 -19.89 18.09 17.32
CA GLY A 57 -20.22 16.97 16.46
C GLY A 57 -18.99 16.24 15.92
N LEU A 58 -19.25 15.23 15.09
CA LEU A 58 -18.25 14.35 14.50
C LEU A 58 -17.24 15.05 13.59
N PHE A 59 -17.52 16.26 13.11
CA PHE A 59 -16.61 17.01 12.22
C PHE A 59 -16.19 18.36 12.80
N CYS A 60 -16.45 18.59 14.09
CA CYS A 60 -16.20 19.86 14.77
C CYS A 60 -14.79 20.40 14.53
N GLU A 61 -14.68 21.64 14.08
CA GLU A 61 -13.40 22.30 13.79
C GLU A 61 -12.57 22.56 15.03
N ARG A 62 -13.22 22.78 16.19
CA ARG A 62 -12.53 22.96 17.47
C ARG A 62 -11.75 21.70 17.86
N ILE A 63 -12.33 20.52 17.65
CA ILE A 63 -11.73 19.23 18.00
C ILE A 63 -10.71 18.79 16.94
N PHE A 64 -11.13 18.71 15.68
CA PHE A 64 -10.32 18.11 14.61
C PHE A 64 -9.42 19.11 13.87
N GLY A 65 -9.62 20.41 14.05
CA GLY A 65 -8.91 21.48 13.35
C GLY A 65 -9.70 22.10 12.18
N PRO A 66 -9.17 23.15 11.55
CA PRO A 66 -9.90 23.99 10.61
C PRO A 66 -10.17 23.32 9.26
N LEU A 67 -11.28 23.68 8.60
CA LEU A 67 -11.63 23.18 7.25
C LEU A 67 -10.74 23.74 6.15
N LEU A 68 -10.33 25.00 6.26
CA LEU A 68 -9.46 25.69 5.31
C LEU A 68 -8.19 26.11 6.03
N SER A 69 -7.05 26.05 5.34
CA SER A 69 -5.77 26.44 5.93
C SER A 69 -5.80 27.92 6.31
N TRP A 70 -5.37 28.24 7.55
CA TRP A 70 -5.27 29.63 8.05
C TRP A 70 -6.59 30.40 8.14
N LYS A 71 -7.73 29.71 8.07
CA LYS A 71 -9.06 30.31 8.17
C LYS A 71 -9.88 29.63 9.26
N CYS A 72 -10.43 30.42 10.17
CA CYS A 72 -11.30 29.92 11.24
C CYS A 72 -12.77 29.85 10.78
N ARG A 73 -13.63 29.21 11.59
CA ARG A 73 -15.07 29.10 11.30
C ARG A 73 -15.77 30.45 11.08
N CYS A 74 -15.36 31.48 11.83
CA CYS A 74 -15.91 32.84 11.71
C CYS A 74 -15.58 33.53 10.38
N GLY A 75 -14.70 32.96 9.56
CA GLY A 75 -14.34 33.51 8.26
C GLY A 75 -13.19 34.50 8.27
N ILE A 76 -12.62 34.81 9.45
CA ILE A 76 -11.45 35.69 9.59
C ILE A 76 -10.22 34.96 9.00
N ASN A 77 -9.60 35.59 8.01
CA ASN A 77 -8.38 35.09 7.38
C ASN A 77 -7.16 35.60 8.16
N PHE A 78 -6.35 34.67 8.67
CA PHE A 78 -5.12 35.00 9.37
C PHE A 78 -3.94 34.76 8.43
N ILE A 79 -3.64 35.75 7.59
CA ILE A 79 -2.54 35.68 6.62
C ILE A 79 -1.19 35.91 7.33
N ASN A 80 -1.20 36.63 8.46
CA ASN A 80 0.01 36.97 9.18
C ASN A 80 0.56 35.76 9.95
N TYR A 81 1.79 35.36 9.61
CA TYR A 81 2.57 34.31 10.30
C TYR A 81 2.86 34.60 11.79
N THR A 82 2.46 35.75 12.32
CA THR A 82 2.62 36.10 13.74
C THR A 82 1.64 35.35 14.65
N ASN A 83 0.49 34.92 14.13
CA ASN A 83 -0.57 34.23 14.87
C ASN A 83 -0.55 32.70 14.68
N ILE A 84 0.63 32.13 14.43
CA ILE A 84 0.80 30.67 14.33
C ILE A 84 0.54 30.06 15.71
N ASN A 85 -0.30 29.03 15.77
CA ASN A 85 -0.69 28.34 17.00
C ASN A 85 -1.42 29.27 18.00
N THR A 86 -2.35 30.07 17.52
CA THR A 86 -3.35 30.73 18.38
C THR A 86 -4.74 30.18 18.09
N PHE A 87 -5.58 30.15 19.12
CA PHE A 87 -7.00 29.89 18.97
C PHE A 87 -7.72 31.19 18.65
N CYS A 88 -8.79 31.09 17.86
CA CYS A 88 -9.69 32.22 17.63
C CYS A 88 -10.55 32.47 18.88
N ASN A 89 -10.57 33.71 19.38
CA ASN A 89 -11.32 34.07 20.60
C ASN A 89 -12.84 33.82 20.47
N PHE A 90 -13.41 33.94 19.26
CA PHE A 90 -14.84 33.78 19.03
C PHE A 90 -15.27 32.32 18.83
N CYS A 91 -14.58 31.56 17.96
CA CYS A 91 -14.99 30.19 17.64
C CYS A 91 -14.18 29.10 18.33
N GLY A 92 -13.08 29.44 19.01
CA GLY A 92 -12.17 28.47 19.63
C GLY A 92 -11.45 27.55 18.63
N VAL A 93 -11.55 27.81 17.32
CA VAL A 93 -10.87 27.02 16.29
C VAL A 93 -9.41 27.43 16.23
N GLU A 94 -8.53 26.44 16.13
CA GLU A 94 -7.10 26.67 15.95
C GLU A 94 -6.79 27.14 14.53
N ILE A 95 -5.99 28.19 14.45
CA ILE A 95 -5.47 28.70 13.17
C ILE A 95 -4.26 27.84 12.78
N ASN A 96 -4.50 26.85 11.91
CA ASN A 96 -3.48 25.92 11.43
C ASN A 96 -3.81 25.46 9.99
N ILE A 97 -2.95 24.62 9.42
CA ILE A 97 -3.17 23.97 8.14
C ILE A 97 -4.26 22.90 8.30
N ASN A 98 -5.18 22.80 7.34
CA ASN A 98 -6.24 21.79 7.30
C ASN A 98 -5.71 20.34 7.42
N GLN A 99 -4.44 20.09 7.03
CA GLN A 99 -3.78 18.80 7.21
C GLN A 99 -3.85 18.26 8.65
N SER A 100 -3.98 19.13 9.66
CA SER A 100 -4.15 18.71 11.05
C SER A 100 -5.35 17.77 11.25
N ARG A 101 -6.42 17.91 10.44
CA ARG A 101 -7.62 17.04 10.48
C ARG A 101 -7.34 15.59 10.15
N ARG A 102 -6.17 15.25 9.60
CA ARG A 102 -5.75 13.87 9.33
C ARG A 102 -5.12 13.17 10.54
N TRP A 103 -4.68 13.92 11.54
CA TRP A 103 -3.89 13.39 12.66
C TRP A 103 -4.58 13.58 14.02
N ARG A 104 -5.45 14.59 14.18
CA ARG A 104 -6.15 14.85 15.45
C ARG A 104 -7.21 13.82 15.76
N MET A 105 -7.09 13.16 16.90
CA MET A 105 -8.09 12.22 17.39
C MET A 105 -9.09 12.94 18.30
N GLY A 106 -10.31 12.45 18.34
CA GLY A 106 -11.28 12.80 19.38
C GLY A 106 -11.51 11.60 20.29
N PHE A 107 -12.40 11.74 21.26
CA PHE A 107 -12.89 10.60 22.05
C PHE A 107 -14.36 10.77 22.41
N ILE A 108 -14.98 9.66 22.79
CA ILE A 108 -16.34 9.60 23.35
C ILE A 108 -16.21 9.00 24.75
N ASN A 109 -16.70 9.72 25.75
CA ASN A 109 -16.79 9.20 27.11
C ASN A 109 -18.03 8.30 27.24
N LEU A 110 -17.81 7.01 27.49
CA LEU A 110 -18.87 6.01 27.54
C LEU A 110 -19.57 6.06 28.90
N ALA A 111 -20.90 5.99 28.87
CA ALA A 111 -21.72 6.02 30.07
C ALA A 111 -21.54 4.76 30.94
N THR A 112 -21.16 3.64 30.34
CA THR A 112 -20.87 2.37 31.01
C THR A 112 -19.59 1.77 30.42
N PRO A 113 -18.78 1.04 31.21
CA PRO A 113 -17.64 0.32 30.69
C PRO A 113 -18.09 -0.80 29.74
N ILE A 114 -17.38 -0.95 28.62
CA ILE A 114 -17.73 -1.88 27.54
C ILE A 114 -16.56 -2.82 27.31
N ALA A 115 -16.85 -4.12 27.28
CA ALA A 115 -15.80 -5.11 27.07
C ALA A 115 -15.26 -5.02 25.65
N HIS A 116 -13.94 -4.96 25.49
CA HIS A 116 -13.33 -4.92 24.17
C HIS A 116 -13.46 -6.30 23.48
N LYS A 117 -14.21 -6.37 22.38
CA LYS A 117 -14.58 -7.61 21.68
C LYS A 117 -13.43 -8.58 21.42
N TRP A 118 -12.24 -8.07 21.05
CA TRP A 118 -11.08 -8.94 20.75
C TRP A 118 -10.60 -9.76 21.96
N TYR A 119 -10.81 -9.27 23.18
CA TYR A 119 -10.32 -9.92 24.40
C TYR A 119 -11.38 -10.75 25.12
N VAL A 120 -12.66 -10.64 24.73
CA VAL A 120 -13.77 -11.37 25.37
C VAL A 120 -13.63 -12.88 25.26
N LYS A 121 -13.16 -13.39 24.12
CA LYS A 121 -13.10 -14.85 23.88
C LYS A 121 -12.02 -15.53 24.72
N ASP A 122 -10.82 -14.96 24.76
CA ASP A 122 -9.64 -15.70 25.26
C ASP A 122 -9.11 -15.11 26.56
N ILE A 123 -8.87 -13.80 26.63
CA ILE A 123 -8.19 -13.19 27.79
C ILE A 123 -9.18 -13.01 28.96
N LEU A 124 -10.34 -12.43 28.69
CA LEU A 124 -11.30 -12.08 29.74
C LEU A 124 -11.90 -13.34 30.40
N SER A 125 -12.11 -14.41 29.62
CA SER A 125 -12.57 -15.71 30.13
C SER A 125 -11.56 -16.39 31.04
N LEU A 126 -10.28 -16.30 30.71
CA LEU A 126 -9.20 -16.86 31.52
C LEU A 126 -8.96 -16.06 32.82
N LEU A 127 -9.08 -14.73 32.79
CA LEU A 127 -8.90 -13.89 33.96
C LEU A 127 -10.07 -14.00 34.95
N LEU A 128 -11.31 -13.98 34.45
CA LEU A 128 -12.49 -14.03 35.32
C LEU A 128 -12.88 -15.45 35.75
N HIS A 129 -12.23 -16.49 35.21
CA HIS A 129 -12.59 -17.90 35.42
C HIS A 129 -14.03 -18.27 35.01
N ILE A 130 -14.61 -17.54 34.05
CA ILE A 130 -15.97 -17.77 33.55
C ILE A 130 -15.90 -18.33 32.12
N PRO A 131 -16.66 -19.40 31.80
CA PRO A 131 -16.67 -19.94 30.44
C PRO A 131 -17.21 -18.92 29.43
N ILE A 132 -16.71 -19.02 28.20
CA ILE A 132 -16.94 -18.02 27.12
C ILE A 132 -18.44 -17.81 26.83
N ASN A 133 -19.25 -18.87 26.90
CA ASN A 133 -20.67 -18.80 26.60
C ASN A 133 -21.41 -18.00 27.68
N GLU A 134 -21.12 -18.25 28.96
CA GLU A 134 -21.70 -17.51 30.08
C GLU A 134 -21.25 -16.04 30.07
N LEU A 135 -19.96 -15.77 29.81
CA LEU A 135 -19.48 -14.40 29.67
C LEU A 135 -20.21 -13.62 28.58
N LYS A 136 -20.46 -14.24 27.42
CA LYS A 136 -21.26 -13.59 26.37
C LYS A 136 -22.69 -13.35 26.83
N ILE A 137 -23.32 -14.32 27.50
CA ILE A 137 -24.68 -14.16 28.01
C ILE A 137 -24.78 -12.98 28.98
N LEU A 138 -23.79 -12.83 29.87
CA LEU A 138 -23.68 -11.74 30.83
C LEU A 138 -23.38 -10.39 30.18
N LEU A 139 -22.36 -10.31 29.31
CA LEU A 139 -21.95 -9.05 28.65
C LEU A 139 -22.99 -8.52 27.66
N TYR A 140 -23.70 -9.40 26.95
CA TYR A 140 -24.75 -9.00 26.01
C TYR A 140 -26.14 -9.00 26.65
N TYR A 141 -26.26 -9.16 27.97
CA TYR A 141 -27.54 -9.13 28.69
C TYR A 141 -28.61 -10.08 28.13
N LYS A 142 -28.21 -11.20 27.52
CA LYS A 142 -29.12 -12.14 26.83
C LYS A 142 -30.08 -12.86 27.78
N ILE A 143 -29.76 -12.90 29.06
CA ILE A 143 -30.60 -13.48 30.13
C ILE A 143 -32.04 -12.94 30.04
N PHE A 144 -32.22 -11.66 29.73
CA PHE A 144 -33.54 -11.04 29.58
C PHE A 144 -34.38 -11.62 28.43
N SER A 145 -33.76 -11.97 27.30
CA SER A 145 -34.46 -12.53 26.13
C SER A 145 -35.01 -13.95 26.39
N LEU A 146 -34.33 -14.71 27.26
CA LEU A 146 -34.79 -16.03 27.71
C LEU A 146 -35.95 -15.91 28.71
N PHE A 147 -35.91 -14.88 29.58
CA PHE A 147 -36.98 -14.60 30.54
C PHE A 147 -38.29 -14.12 29.89
N SER A 148 -38.23 -13.35 28.79
CA SER A 148 -39.45 -12.94 28.07
C SER A 148 -40.23 -14.11 27.45
N TYR A 149 -39.58 -15.26 27.21
CA TYR A 149 -40.21 -16.46 26.66
C TYR A 149 -40.80 -17.42 27.70
N LYS A 150 -40.26 -17.43 28.93
CA LYS A 150 -40.77 -18.27 30.03
C LYS A 150 -41.69 -17.47 30.95
N LYS A 151 -42.82 -16.97 30.42
CA LYS A 151 -43.87 -16.36 31.26
C LYS A 151 -44.66 -17.36 32.10
N ASN A 152 -44.51 -18.66 31.87
CA ASN A 152 -45.15 -19.70 32.66
C ASN A 152 -44.08 -20.49 33.40
N GLN A 153 -43.70 -20.02 34.60
CA GLN A 153 -43.40 -20.83 35.80
C GLN A 153 -42.43 -20.09 36.74
N LYS A 154 -42.97 -19.82 37.94
CA LYS A 154 -42.31 -19.51 39.23
C LYS A 154 -41.73 -18.10 39.40
N GLN A 155 -42.45 -17.32 40.22
CA GLN A 155 -42.02 -16.11 40.91
C GLN A 155 -40.88 -16.44 41.90
N TYR A 156 -39.62 -16.41 41.47
CA TYR A 156 -38.46 -16.45 42.37
C TYR A 156 -37.73 -15.11 42.36
N ASN A 157 -37.55 -14.49 43.54
CA ASN A 157 -36.66 -13.35 43.86
C ASN A 157 -36.12 -12.53 42.67
N PHE A 158 -37.04 -11.94 41.89
CA PHE A 158 -36.72 -11.26 40.63
C PHE A 158 -35.92 -9.96 40.85
N ASN A 159 -36.16 -9.24 41.94
CA ASN A 159 -35.50 -7.95 42.20
C ASN A 159 -34.00 -8.06 42.54
N TRP A 160 -33.57 -9.18 43.15
CA TRP A 160 -32.18 -9.35 43.60
C TRP A 160 -31.20 -9.75 42.48
N ILE A 161 -31.69 -10.44 41.46
CA ILE A 161 -30.89 -10.83 40.29
C ILE A 161 -30.76 -9.66 39.32
N PHE A 162 -31.80 -8.81 39.18
CA PHE A 162 -31.76 -7.64 38.30
C PHE A 162 -30.82 -6.53 38.78
N SER A 163 -30.71 -6.31 40.09
CA SER A 163 -29.78 -5.32 40.65
C SER A 163 -28.33 -5.69 40.32
N LYS A 164 -27.95 -6.97 40.46
CA LYS A 164 -26.62 -7.47 40.08
C LYS A 164 -26.39 -7.42 38.58
N LEU A 165 -27.39 -7.79 37.77
CA LEU A 165 -27.31 -7.74 36.30
C LEU A 165 -26.98 -6.32 35.82
N LEU A 166 -27.67 -5.30 36.35
CA LEU A 166 -27.51 -3.91 35.94
C LEU A 166 -26.05 -3.43 35.98
N PHE A 167 -25.27 -3.90 36.95
CA PHE A 167 -23.90 -3.46 37.18
C PHE A 167 -22.83 -4.46 36.72
N ILE A 168 -23.16 -5.52 36.00
CA ILE A 168 -22.19 -6.57 35.59
C ILE A 168 -20.90 -6.01 34.99
N SER A 169 -20.99 -5.11 34.00
CA SER A 169 -19.79 -4.61 33.33
C SER A 169 -18.95 -3.70 34.23
N GLU A 170 -19.60 -2.97 35.14
CA GLU A 170 -18.95 -2.14 36.15
C GLU A 170 -18.28 -3.03 37.23
N TRP A 171 -18.96 -4.09 37.64
CA TRP A 171 -18.49 -5.09 38.58
C TRP A 171 -17.29 -5.88 38.05
N PHE A 172 -17.34 -6.38 36.80
CA PHE A 172 -16.19 -7.04 36.19
C PHE A 172 -14.98 -6.12 36.08
N LYS A 173 -15.21 -4.84 35.78
CA LYS A 173 -14.11 -3.87 35.77
C LYS A 173 -13.54 -3.66 37.18
N GLN A 174 -14.38 -3.59 38.22
CA GLN A 174 -13.93 -3.48 39.61
C GLN A 174 -13.11 -4.70 40.05
N ILE A 175 -13.56 -5.91 39.73
CA ILE A 175 -12.79 -7.15 39.99
C ILE A 175 -11.42 -7.06 39.35
N LEU A 176 -11.35 -6.67 38.08
CA LEU A 176 -10.06 -6.53 37.39
C LEU A 176 -9.20 -5.40 37.96
N LYS A 177 -9.79 -4.39 38.60
CA LYS A 177 -9.03 -3.30 39.23
C LYS A 177 -8.39 -3.74 40.55
N GLU A 178 -9.10 -4.56 41.34
CA GLU A 178 -8.62 -5.14 42.61
C GLU A 178 -7.72 -6.36 42.40
N TYR A 179 -7.62 -6.84 41.15
CA TYR A 179 -6.89 -8.03 40.76
C TYR A 179 -5.38 -7.90 41.00
N ASN A 180 -4.86 -8.60 42.01
CA ASN A 180 -3.42 -8.62 42.28
C ASN A 180 -2.70 -9.62 41.38
N LEU A 181 -2.13 -9.11 40.28
CA LEU A 181 -1.42 -9.89 39.26
C LEU A 181 -0.28 -10.77 39.82
N LEU A 182 0.42 -10.33 40.87
CA LEU A 182 1.55 -11.07 41.43
C LEU A 182 1.08 -12.32 42.19
N ASN A 183 0.11 -12.15 43.09
CA ASN A 183 -0.46 -13.26 43.87
C ASN A 183 -1.09 -14.31 42.94
N GLU A 184 -1.83 -13.83 41.94
CA GLU A 184 -2.44 -14.64 40.90
C GLU A 184 -1.42 -15.46 40.09
N LEU A 185 -0.29 -14.85 39.76
CA LEU A 185 0.78 -15.52 39.03
C LEU A 185 1.44 -16.60 39.90
N LEU A 186 1.72 -16.31 41.16
CA LEU A 186 2.26 -17.28 42.12
C LEU A 186 1.31 -18.47 42.29
N PHE A 187 0.03 -18.20 42.54
CA PHE A 187 -1.00 -19.23 42.65
C PHE A 187 -1.09 -20.09 41.38
N CYS A 188 -1.08 -19.47 40.20
CA CYS A 188 -1.11 -20.22 38.96
C CYS A 188 0.17 -21.07 38.73
N LYS A 189 1.32 -20.66 39.27
CA LYS A 189 2.56 -21.44 39.22
C LYS A 189 2.49 -22.65 40.15
N GLU A 190 2.00 -22.47 41.37
CA GLU A 190 1.79 -23.56 42.34
C GLU A 190 0.81 -24.61 41.78
N MET A 191 -0.35 -24.17 41.29
CA MET A 191 -1.32 -25.04 40.62
C MET A 191 -0.73 -25.78 39.41
N TYR A 192 0.18 -25.13 38.67
CA TYR A 192 0.86 -25.79 37.56
C TYR A 192 1.82 -26.89 38.04
N TYR A 193 2.51 -26.69 39.18
CA TYR A 193 3.37 -27.70 39.81
C TYR A 193 2.58 -28.90 40.34
N GLU A 194 1.44 -28.67 40.99
CA GLU A 194 0.56 -29.74 41.47
C GLU A 194 -0.02 -30.60 40.34
N LEU A 195 -0.33 -29.96 39.20
CA LEU A 195 -0.86 -30.64 38.02
C LEU A 195 0.23 -31.29 37.14
N TYR A 196 1.46 -31.47 37.63
CA TYR A 196 2.48 -32.22 36.87
C TYR A 196 2.05 -33.66 36.61
N PHE A 197 1.30 -34.28 37.53
CA PHE A 197 0.88 -35.68 37.45
C PHE A 197 -0.50 -35.91 36.80
N SER A 198 -1.26 -34.87 36.43
CA SER A 198 -2.64 -35.03 35.93
C SER A 198 -3.04 -34.14 34.73
N ASN A 199 -4.06 -34.61 33.98
CA ASN A 199 -4.87 -33.97 32.94
C ASN A 199 -4.26 -32.86 32.03
N ASN A 200 -4.03 -33.20 30.75
CA ASN A 200 -3.48 -32.32 29.72
C ASN A 200 -4.29 -31.03 29.42
N ASN A 201 -5.61 -31.04 29.57
CA ASN A 201 -6.46 -29.92 29.13
C ASN A 201 -6.47 -28.75 30.12
N ILE A 202 -6.47 -29.03 31.43
CA ILE A 202 -6.43 -28.00 32.49
C ILE A 202 -5.05 -27.34 32.48
N LYS A 203 -4.00 -28.14 32.35
CA LYS A 203 -2.61 -27.70 32.19
C LYS A 203 -2.44 -26.70 31.04
N LYS A 204 -3.01 -26.99 29.86
CA LYS A 204 -2.98 -26.07 28.70
C LYS A 204 -3.66 -24.72 28.98
N LYS A 205 -4.78 -24.70 29.72
CA LYS A 205 -5.46 -23.45 30.10
C LYS A 205 -4.65 -22.64 31.10
N LEU A 206 -4.06 -23.30 32.10
CA LEU A 206 -3.20 -22.66 33.09
C LEU A 206 -1.92 -22.08 32.48
N LEU A 207 -1.25 -22.80 31.57
CA LEU A 207 -0.11 -22.27 30.82
C LEU A 207 -0.46 -21.00 30.04
N LYS A 208 -1.63 -20.99 29.37
CA LYS A 208 -2.13 -19.79 28.70
C LYS A 208 -2.40 -18.65 29.69
N LYS A 209 -3.04 -18.92 30.83
CA LYS A 209 -3.25 -17.90 31.87
C LYS A 209 -1.92 -17.36 32.41
N LEU A 210 -0.96 -18.22 32.74
CA LEU A 210 0.38 -17.87 33.23
C LEU A 210 1.13 -16.96 32.25
N SER A 211 1.19 -17.37 30.97
CA SER A 211 1.84 -16.56 29.93
C SER A 211 1.20 -15.18 29.77
N ILE A 212 -0.13 -15.09 29.84
CA ILE A 212 -0.86 -13.83 29.78
C ILE A 212 -0.55 -12.94 31.00
N LEU A 213 -0.61 -13.50 32.22
CA LEU A 213 -0.30 -12.76 33.45
C LEU A 213 1.14 -12.25 33.47
N HIS A 214 2.08 -13.09 33.05
CA HIS A 214 3.48 -12.71 32.92
C HIS A 214 3.67 -11.56 31.92
N LEU A 215 2.98 -11.59 30.78
CA LEU A 215 3.01 -10.50 29.79
C LEU A 215 2.37 -9.20 30.31
N PHE A 216 1.32 -9.28 31.14
CA PHE A 216 0.73 -8.11 31.79
C PHE A 216 1.73 -7.44 32.74
N LEU A 217 2.42 -8.24 33.58
CA LEU A 217 3.44 -7.75 34.51
C LEU A 217 4.64 -7.15 33.78
N LEU A 218 5.23 -7.85 32.80
CA LEU A 218 6.39 -7.34 32.05
C LEU A 218 6.11 -6.01 31.35
N ASN A 219 4.87 -5.80 30.90
CA ASN A 219 4.49 -4.59 30.18
C ASN A 219 3.83 -3.51 31.05
N ASN A 220 3.69 -3.73 32.37
CA ASN A 220 2.96 -2.86 33.29
C ASN A 220 1.56 -2.48 32.76
N ILE A 221 0.83 -3.48 32.27
CA ILE A 221 -0.52 -3.29 31.72
C ILE A 221 -1.54 -3.70 32.79
N ASN A 222 -2.47 -2.79 33.10
CA ASN A 222 -3.56 -3.10 34.01
C ASN A 222 -4.67 -3.89 33.28
N PRO A 223 -5.20 -4.98 33.88
CA PRO A 223 -6.24 -5.78 33.25
C PRO A 223 -7.57 -5.02 33.12
N GLU A 224 -7.82 -3.97 33.91
CA GLU A 224 -8.99 -3.10 33.76
C GLU A 224 -9.09 -2.43 32.38
N TRP A 225 -7.97 -2.25 31.66
CA TRP A 225 -7.96 -1.63 30.33
C TRP A 225 -8.61 -2.50 29.24
N LEU A 226 -8.95 -3.76 29.56
CA LEU A 226 -9.77 -4.62 28.70
C LEU A 226 -11.22 -4.10 28.57
N PHE A 227 -11.68 -3.30 29.53
CA PHE A 227 -12.95 -2.57 29.47
C PHE A 227 -12.74 -1.13 29.02
N LEU A 228 -13.31 -0.79 27.87
CA LEU A 228 -13.32 0.56 27.34
C LEU A 228 -14.26 1.43 28.17
N THR A 229 -13.69 2.44 28.83
CA THR A 229 -14.44 3.58 29.39
C THR A 229 -14.47 4.77 28.44
N VAL A 230 -13.43 4.89 27.62
CA VAL A 230 -13.28 5.94 26.62
C VAL A 230 -13.06 5.30 25.27
N LEU A 231 -13.86 5.69 24.27
CA LEU A 231 -13.73 5.22 22.90
C LEU A 231 -13.02 6.28 22.05
N PRO A 232 -11.89 5.99 21.40
CA PRO A 232 -11.25 6.93 20.48
C PRO A 232 -12.07 7.15 19.22
N VAL A 233 -12.14 8.41 18.78
CA VAL A 233 -12.72 8.83 17.51
C VAL A 233 -11.59 9.13 16.54
N ILE A 234 -11.58 8.39 15.42
CA ILE A 234 -10.62 8.57 14.33
C ILE A 234 -10.67 10.01 13.79
N PRO A 235 -9.53 10.58 13.33
CA PRO A 235 -9.48 11.90 12.72
C PRO A 235 -10.48 12.08 11.57
N ALA A 236 -11.13 13.25 11.51
CA ALA A 236 -12.15 13.57 10.51
C ALA A 236 -11.67 13.41 9.05
N GLY A 237 -10.39 13.72 8.78
CA GLY A 237 -9.79 13.58 7.45
C GLY A 237 -9.69 12.14 6.94
N LEU A 238 -9.71 11.14 7.83
CA LEU A 238 -9.69 9.71 7.47
C LEU A 238 -11.09 9.12 7.25
N ARG A 239 -12.14 9.89 7.56
CA ARG A 239 -13.54 9.49 7.44
C ARG A 239 -14.35 10.58 6.71
N PRO A 240 -14.02 10.85 5.44
CA PRO A 240 -14.54 11.99 4.72
C PRO A 240 -16.06 11.92 4.54
N LEU A 241 -16.65 13.10 4.45
CA LEU A 241 -18.03 13.33 4.03
C LEU A 241 -17.93 14.27 2.82
N VAL A 242 -18.13 13.72 1.63
CA VAL A 242 -17.88 14.42 0.37
C VAL A 242 -19.20 14.81 -0.28
N LYS A 243 -19.29 16.06 -0.70
CA LYS A 243 -20.40 16.59 -1.50
C LYS A 243 -20.11 16.28 -2.97
N ILE A 244 -20.95 15.47 -3.63
CA ILE A 244 -20.77 15.13 -5.05
C ILE A 244 -21.51 16.15 -5.93
N LYS A 245 -22.78 16.42 -5.62
CA LYS A 245 -23.64 17.42 -6.27
C LYS A 245 -24.25 18.33 -5.21
N GLN A 246 -24.87 19.47 -5.60
CA GLN A 246 -25.32 20.52 -4.67
C GLN A 246 -26.14 20.05 -3.45
N LYS A 247 -26.82 18.89 -3.51
CA LYS A 247 -27.61 18.32 -2.40
C LYS A 247 -27.21 16.90 -1.95
N LEU A 248 -26.28 16.23 -2.64
CA LEU A 248 -25.93 14.84 -2.34
C LEU A 248 -24.59 14.74 -1.61
N PHE A 249 -24.65 14.19 -0.39
CA PHE A 249 -23.49 13.93 0.45
C PHE A 249 -23.27 12.43 0.60
N VAL A 250 -22.05 11.97 0.30
CA VAL A 250 -21.62 10.60 0.57
C VAL A 250 -20.84 10.56 1.87
N SER A 251 -21.31 9.74 2.80
CA SER A 251 -20.68 9.55 4.11
C SER A 251 -19.98 8.19 4.18
N SER A 252 -18.85 8.14 4.89
CA SER A 252 -18.23 6.86 5.24
C SER A 252 -19.10 6.07 6.23
N LEU A 253 -19.10 4.74 6.12
CA LEU A 253 -19.85 3.84 7.01
C LEU A 253 -19.48 4.03 8.49
N ILE A 254 -18.22 4.38 8.76
CA ILE A 254 -17.70 4.64 10.12
C ILE A 254 -18.41 5.84 10.77
N ASN A 255 -18.74 6.88 10.00
CA ASN A 255 -19.47 8.03 10.53
C ASN A 255 -20.87 7.63 11.02
N ASN A 256 -21.53 6.71 10.31
CA ASN A 256 -22.84 6.19 10.72
C ASN A 256 -22.74 5.36 12.00
N LEU A 257 -21.71 4.52 12.14
CA LEU A 257 -21.48 3.76 13.36
C LEU A 257 -21.19 4.68 14.56
N TYR A 258 -20.31 5.67 14.41
CA TYR A 258 -20.06 6.65 15.47
C TYR A 258 -21.34 7.42 15.85
N LYS A 259 -22.15 7.82 14.86
CA LYS A 259 -23.44 8.48 15.11
C LYS A 259 -24.35 7.62 15.99
N ILE A 260 -24.48 6.32 15.66
CA ILE A 260 -25.30 5.37 16.43
C ILE A 260 -24.75 5.18 17.85
N ILE A 261 -23.42 5.07 18.01
CA ILE A 261 -22.77 4.94 19.32
C ILE A 261 -23.07 6.16 20.19
N ILE A 262 -22.90 7.38 19.66
CA ILE A 262 -23.15 8.63 20.39
C ILE A 262 -24.63 8.72 20.79
N LEU A 263 -25.55 8.42 19.86
CA LEU A 263 -27.00 8.42 20.15
C LEU A 263 -27.35 7.46 21.29
N ARG A 264 -26.88 6.21 21.23
CA ARG A 264 -27.13 5.20 22.27
C ARG A 264 -26.49 5.58 23.59
N ASN A 265 -25.27 6.10 23.56
CA ASN A 265 -24.55 6.55 24.75
C ASN A 265 -25.27 7.71 25.45
N ASN A 266 -25.71 8.73 24.69
CA ASN A 266 -26.44 9.87 25.23
C ASN A 266 -27.81 9.46 25.78
N ARG A 267 -28.49 8.54 25.10
CA ARG A 267 -29.75 7.96 25.59
C ARG A 267 -29.53 7.21 26.91
N LEU A 268 -28.47 6.41 27.01
CA LEU A 268 -28.10 5.70 28.24
C LEU A 268 -27.78 6.67 29.39
N LYS A 269 -27.04 7.77 29.12
CA LYS A 269 -26.80 8.82 30.13
C LYS A 269 -28.12 9.39 30.68
N ARG A 270 -29.10 9.65 29.80
CA ARG A 270 -30.43 10.13 30.21
C ARG A 270 -31.18 9.11 31.08
N TRP A 271 -31.17 7.83 30.69
CA TRP A 271 -31.79 6.78 31.51
C TRP A 271 -31.14 6.61 32.88
N LYS A 272 -29.81 6.73 32.97
CA LYS A 272 -29.09 6.71 34.26
C LYS A 272 -29.53 7.85 35.19
N ILE A 273 -29.77 9.05 34.64
CA ILE A 273 -30.27 10.21 35.41
C ILE A 273 -31.70 9.96 35.89
N LEU A 274 -32.54 9.39 35.02
CA LEU A 274 -33.96 9.16 35.29
C LEU A 274 -34.24 7.78 35.91
N ARG A 275 -33.27 7.16 36.58
CA ARG A 275 -33.37 5.80 37.11
C ARG A 275 -34.53 5.62 38.09
N HIS A 276 -34.95 6.69 38.77
CA HIS A 276 -36.07 6.66 39.72
C HIS A 276 -37.45 6.55 39.05
N SER A 277 -37.60 7.06 37.83
CA SER A 277 -38.90 7.13 37.15
C SER A 277 -39.07 6.09 36.04
N ILE A 278 -37.98 5.48 35.55
CA ILE A 278 -38.01 4.58 34.40
C ILE A 278 -37.62 3.15 34.78
N PRO A 279 -38.32 2.13 34.23
CA PRO A 279 -37.95 0.74 34.41
C PRO A 279 -36.52 0.41 33.98
N PHE A 280 -35.80 -0.38 34.80
CA PHE A 280 -34.42 -0.81 34.56
C PHE A 280 -34.19 -1.52 33.21
N PHE A 281 -35.24 -2.11 32.63
CA PHE A 281 -35.15 -2.79 31.33
C PHE A 281 -34.66 -1.87 30.20
N PHE A 282 -35.06 -0.59 30.19
CA PHE A 282 -34.58 0.36 29.18
C PHE A 282 -33.07 0.59 29.28
N GLU A 283 -32.53 0.69 30.49
CA GLU A 283 -31.08 0.83 30.73
C GLU A 283 -30.34 -0.42 30.23
N LEU A 284 -30.88 -1.63 30.45
CA LEU A 284 -30.26 -2.89 30.02
C LEU A 284 -30.26 -3.07 28.50
N ILE A 285 -31.37 -2.73 27.83
CA ILE A 285 -31.43 -2.76 26.37
C ILE A 285 -30.39 -1.81 25.78
N ASP A 286 -30.33 -0.57 26.25
CA ASP A 286 -29.39 0.39 25.70
C ASP A 286 -27.93 0.00 26.01
N LYS A 287 -27.63 -0.62 27.17
CA LYS A 287 -26.31 -1.23 27.45
C LYS A 287 -25.95 -2.30 26.42
N GLN A 288 -26.87 -3.23 26.16
CA GLN A 288 -26.69 -4.28 25.14
C GLN A 288 -26.47 -3.69 23.75
N LEU A 289 -27.31 -2.73 23.35
CA LEU A 289 -27.21 -2.07 22.05
C LEU A 289 -25.91 -1.27 21.91
N LEU A 290 -25.42 -0.64 22.99
CA LEU A 290 -24.14 0.06 23.00
C LEU A 290 -22.98 -0.93 22.80
N GLN A 291 -22.96 -2.04 23.55
CA GLN A 291 -21.97 -3.11 23.38
C GLN A 291 -21.97 -3.64 21.94
N CYS A 292 -23.14 -3.92 21.37
CA CYS A 292 -23.27 -4.34 19.96
C CYS A 292 -22.77 -3.29 18.97
N SER A 293 -23.03 -1.99 19.19
CA SER A 293 -22.53 -0.93 18.30
C SER A 293 -21.01 -0.83 18.29
N ILE A 294 -20.38 -0.91 19.46
CA ILE A 294 -18.92 -0.83 19.58
C ILE A 294 -18.29 -2.08 18.97
N ASP A 295 -18.92 -3.23 19.19
CA ASP A 295 -18.57 -4.48 18.54
C ASP A 295 -18.61 -4.41 17.02
N ASP A 296 -19.62 -3.76 16.44
CA ASP A 296 -19.75 -3.55 15.00
C ASP A 296 -18.68 -2.59 14.47
N LEU A 297 -18.34 -1.55 15.26
CA LEU A 297 -17.26 -0.62 14.95
C LEU A 297 -15.88 -1.30 14.98
N LEU A 298 -15.64 -2.21 15.92
CA LEU A 298 -14.38 -2.95 16.02
C LEU A 298 -14.29 -4.11 15.00
N ASN A 299 -15.42 -4.73 14.65
CA ASN A 299 -15.50 -5.82 13.68
C ASN A 299 -16.11 -5.39 12.34
N ILE A 300 -15.53 -4.40 11.67
CA ILE A 300 -15.83 -4.06 10.27
C ILE A 300 -15.27 -5.15 9.30
N LYS A 301 -15.34 -6.43 9.70
CA LYS A 301 -14.96 -7.59 8.88
C LYS A 301 -16.18 -8.26 8.23
N THR A 302 -17.41 -8.07 8.74
CA THR A 302 -18.52 -9.01 8.50
C THR A 302 -19.73 -8.46 7.74
N LYS A 303 -19.57 -7.41 6.93
CA LYS A 303 -20.51 -7.16 5.82
C LYS A 303 -19.70 -6.87 4.55
N PRO A 304 -20.00 -7.54 3.42
CA PRO A 304 -19.35 -7.30 2.13
C PRO A 304 -19.93 -6.02 1.52
N SER A 305 -19.93 -4.90 2.24
CA SER A 305 -20.04 -3.59 1.62
C SER A 305 -18.64 -3.23 1.12
N SER A 306 -18.53 -2.95 -0.17
CA SER A 306 -17.33 -2.62 -0.95
C SER A 306 -16.50 -1.43 -0.43
N SER A 307 -16.86 -0.83 0.71
CA SER A 307 -16.39 0.47 1.20
C SER A 307 -15.91 0.46 2.67
N ASN A 308 -15.34 -0.65 3.15
CA ASN A 308 -14.86 -0.76 4.53
C ASN A 308 -13.43 -0.20 4.68
N CYS A 309 -13.31 1.07 5.09
CA CYS A 309 -12.04 1.79 5.17
C CYS A 309 -11.06 1.33 6.27
N PHE A 310 -11.36 0.35 7.13
CA PHE A 310 -10.50 -0.03 8.28
C PHE A 310 -10.02 -1.47 8.31
N THR A 311 -10.33 -2.28 7.30
CA THR A 311 -9.77 -3.63 7.23
C THR A 311 -8.26 -3.55 7.01
N LEU A 312 -7.50 -3.96 8.02
CA LEU A 312 -6.04 -4.10 7.91
C LEU A 312 -5.67 -5.35 7.10
N GLN A 313 -6.49 -6.40 7.20
CA GLN A 313 -6.28 -7.71 6.59
C GLN A 313 -6.97 -7.84 5.21
N GLY A 314 -6.44 -8.72 4.37
CA GLY A 314 -7.04 -9.12 3.09
C GLY A 314 -6.43 -8.40 1.89
N LYS A 315 -6.83 -8.81 0.67
CA LYS A 315 -6.34 -8.20 -0.59
C LYS A 315 -6.70 -6.72 -0.69
N LYS A 316 -7.90 -6.34 -0.25
CA LYS A 316 -8.36 -4.95 -0.15
C LYS A 316 -7.97 -4.26 1.17
N GLY A 317 -7.15 -4.90 1.99
CA GLY A 317 -6.74 -4.33 3.27
C GLY A 317 -5.71 -3.21 3.10
N LYS A 318 -5.67 -2.28 4.06
CA LYS A 318 -4.80 -1.09 3.99
C LYS A 318 -3.30 -1.43 3.85
N PHE A 319 -2.82 -2.48 4.53
CA PHE A 319 -1.40 -2.89 4.44
C PHE A 319 -1.02 -3.30 3.01
N ARG A 320 -1.81 -4.15 2.35
CA ARG A 320 -1.50 -4.60 1.00
C ARG A 320 -1.75 -3.52 -0.04
N GLN A 321 -2.84 -2.76 0.07
CA GLN A 321 -3.23 -1.78 -0.96
C GLN A 321 -2.48 -0.46 -0.93
N TYR A 322 -2.06 0.02 0.24
CA TYR A 322 -1.48 1.36 0.38
C TYR A 322 -0.05 1.37 0.93
N ILE A 323 0.36 0.34 1.67
CA ILE A 323 1.73 0.26 2.21
C ILE A 323 2.63 -0.50 1.23
N LEU A 324 2.23 -1.71 0.81
CA LEU A 324 2.98 -2.52 -0.16
C LEU A 324 2.76 -2.07 -1.61
N GLY A 325 1.49 -1.98 -2.03
CA GLY A 325 1.12 -1.38 -3.31
C GLY A 325 0.99 0.13 -3.16
N LYS A 326 1.61 0.91 -4.06
CA LYS A 326 1.37 2.34 -4.18
C LYS A 326 1.31 2.72 -5.65
N ARG A 327 0.44 3.68 -5.97
CA ARG A 327 0.53 4.40 -7.23
C ARG A 327 1.70 5.36 -7.12
N ILE A 328 2.54 5.38 -8.13
CA ILE A 328 3.79 6.14 -8.16
C ILE A 328 3.64 7.20 -9.24
N ASP A 329 4.07 8.42 -8.96
CA ASP A 329 4.14 9.48 -9.96
C ASP A 329 5.32 9.21 -10.93
N PHE A 330 5.38 9.91 -12.07
CA PHE A 330 6.41 9.69 -13.11
C PHE A 330 6.41 8.26 -13.68
N SER A 331 5.22 7.69 -13.83
CA SER A 331 5.01 6.42 -14.50
C SER A 331 4.05 6.56 -15.68
N GLY A 332 4.22 5.74 -16.70
CA GLY A 332 3.34 5.65 -17.86
C GLY A 332 3.07 4.20 -18.22
N ARG A 333 2.11 3.95 -19.11
CA ARG A 333 1.85 2.63 -19.69
C ARG A 333 1.48 2.81 -21.15
N SER A 334 2.04 2.00 -22.03
CA SER A 334 1.58 1.91 -23.41
C SER A 334 1.82 0.52 -23.99
N VAL A 335 1.26 0.28 -25.17
CA VAL A 335 1.39 -0.98 -25.90
C VAL A 335 2.82 -1.15 -26.42
N ILE A 336 3.33 -2.37 -26.40
CA ILE A 336 4.64 -2.68 -26.97
C ILE A 336 4.58 -2.96 -28.47
N LEU A 337 5.60 -2.50 -29.17
CA LEU A 337 5.81 -2.71 -30.60
C LEU A 337 7.20 -3.33 -30.82
N PRO A 338 7.37 -4.16 -31.86
CA PRO A 338 8.67 -4.72 -32.20
C PRO A 338 9.63 -3.61 -32.67
N GLY A 339 10.82 -3.57 -32.07
CA GLY A 339 11.90 -2.67 -32.46
C GLY A 339 13.13 -3.44 -32.94
N SER A 340 13.07 -4.00 -34.15
CA SER A 340 14.21 -4.70 -34.79
C SER A 340 15.44 -3.81 -34.95
N ASP A 341 15.23 -2.51 -35.14
CA ASP A 341 16.29 -1.54 -35.44
C ASP A 341 17.00 -1.04 -34.17
N LEU A 342 16.50 -1.43 -32.99
CA LEU A 342 17.04 -0.99 -31.71
C LEU A 342 18.18 -1.89 -31.26
N ILE A 343 19.23 -1.25 -30.73
CA ILE A 343 20.24 -1.94 -29.92
C ILE A 343 19.55 -2.46 -28.66
N TYR A 344 19.87 -3.69 -28.24
CA TYR A 344 19.25 -4.37 -27.10
C TYR A 344 19.24 -3.56 -25.77
N LYS A 345 20.19 -2.64 -25.60
CA LYS A 345 20.31 -1.66 -24.49
C LYS A 345 19.20 -0.62 -24.44
N ASN A 346 18.66 -0.31 -25.61
CA ASN A 346 17.87 0.88 -25.85
C ASN A 346 16.39 0.52 -25.91
N ILE A 347 15.57 1.48 -25.54
CA ILE A 347 14.12 1.37 -25.63
C ILE A 347 13.55 2.58 -26.36
N GLY A 348 12.57 2.33 -27.22
CA GLY A 348 11.84 3.39 -27.90
C GLY A 348 10.71 3.92 -27.04
N LEU A 349 10.73 5.23 -26.72
CA LEU A 349 9.66 5.91 -26.01
C LEU A 349 8.86 6.82 -26.94
N PRO A 350 7.52 6.77 -26.85
CA PRO A 350 6.64 7.62 -27.64
C PRO A 350 6.72 9.08 -27.19
N LEU A 351 6.65 10.00 -28.15
CA LEU A 351 6.83 11.44 -27.92
C LEU A 351 5.83 12.00 -26.89
N ASN A 352 4.54 11.68 -27.02
CA ASN A 352 3.48 12.19 -26.14
C ASN A 352 3.71 11.77 -24.67
N LEU A 353 3.99 10.48 -24.45
CA LEU A 353 4.30 9.95 -23.12
C LEU A 353 5.55 10.59 -22.54
N SER A 354 6.58 10.81 -23.36
CA SER A 354 7.82 11.45 -22.93
C SER A 354 7.62 12.91 -22.53
N LEU A 355 6.77 13.66 -23.23
CA LEU A 355 6.45 15.05 -22.87
C LEU A 355 5.84 15.12 -21.45
N ASP A 356 4.92 14.21 -21.13
CA ASP A 356 4.27 14.17 -19.82
C ASP A 356 5.22 13.73 -18.70
N LEU A 357 6.02 12.67 -18.94
CA LEU A 357 6.96 12.16 -17.93
C LEU A 357 8.08 13.16 -17.61
N PHE A 358 8.65 13.80 -18.64
CA PHE A 358 9.81 14.68 -18.51
C PHE A 358 9.43 16.16 -18.32
N LYS A 359 8.14 16.49 -18.23
CA LYS A 359 7.63 17.86 -18.08
C LYS A 359 8.35 18.71 -17.02
N PRO A 360 8.57 18.27 -15.76
CA PRO A 360 9.26 19.12 -14.79
C PRO A 360 10.74 19.30 -15.11
N MET A 361 11.38 18.31 -15.75
CA MET A 361 12.78 18.39 -16.15
C MET A 361 12.95 19.39 -17.30
N LEU A 362 12.02 19.37 -18.26
CA LEU A 362 11.93 20.36 -19.33
C LEU A 362 11.76 21.78 -18.79
N LEU A 363 10.81 22.00 -17.88
CA LEU A 363 10.58 23.32 -17.29
C LEU A 363 11.81 23.85 -16.56
N ASN A 364 12.54 22.97 -15.86
CA ASN A 364 13.77 23.34 -15.18
C ASN A 364 14.90 23.67 -16.16
N PHE A 365 14.99 22.95 -17.28
CA PHE A 365 15.98 23.22 -18.33
C PHE A 365 15.71 24.58 -19.01
N LEU A 366 14.47 24.83 -19.42
CA LEU A 366 14.06 26.11 -20.02
C LEU A 366 14.31 27.31 -19.09
N LYS A 367 14.12 27.12 -17.78
CA LYS A 367 14.42 28.17 -16.79
C LYS A 367 15.91 28.51 -16.70
N LYS A 368 16.80 27.53 -16.92
CA LYS A 368 18.25 27.73 -16.84
C LYS A 368 18.83 28.37 -18.09
N ASP A 369 18.41 27.91 -19.27
CA ASP A 369 19.08 28.27 -20.51
C ASP A 369 18.48 29.52 -21.20
N LEU A 370 17.18 29.78 -21.03
CA LEU A 370 16.46 30.83 -21.80
C LEU A 370 16.18 32.11 -21.02
N SER A 371 16.79 32.34 -19.85
CA SER A 371 16.48 33.51 -18.98
C SER A 371 14.98 33.69 -18.67
N ILE A 372 14.19 32.62 -18.78
CA ILE A 372 12.74 32.67 -18.51
C ILE A 372 12.53 32.74 -16.99
N ILE A 373 12.11 33.90 -16.50
CA ILE A 373 11.97 34.19 -15.07
C ILE A 373 10.82 33.36 -14.43
N THR A 374 9.71 33.17 -15.15
CA THR A 374 8.47 32.59 -14.59
C THR A 374 8.13 31.20 -15.13
N LEU A 375 7.72 30.29 -14.25
CA LEU A 375 7.21 28.95 -14.60
C LEU A 375 6.05 28.99 -15.60
N LEU A 376 5.20 30.02 -15.52
CA LEU A 376 4.06 30.20 -16.42
C LEU A 376 4.53 30.38 -17.87
N ARG A 377 5.45 31.30 -18.15
CA ARG A 377 6.03 31.48 -19.49
C ARG A 377 6.68 30.20 -20.02
N ALA A 378 7.40 29.46 -19.18
CA ALA A 378 7.96 28.17 -19.57
C ALA A 378 6.86 27.17 -19.94
N SER A 379 5.75 27.12 -19.19
CA SER A 379 4.60 26.27 -19.52
C SER A 379 3.88 26.69 -20.81
N TYR A 380 3.79 27.99 -21.09
CA TYR A 380 3.29 28.49 -22.37
C TYR A 380 4.19 28.05 -23.53
N ILE A 381 5.50 28.24 -23.44
CA ILE A 381 6.44 27.83 -24.49
C ILE A 381 6.38 26.30 -24.74
N THR A 382 6.16 25.51 -23.69
CA THR A 382 5.97 24.05 -23.84
C THR A 382 4.70 23.66 -24.60
N GLN A 383 3.71 24.55 -24.69
CA GLN A 383 2.47 24.27 -25.44
C GLN A 383 2.58 24.72 -26.90
N TYR A 384 3.25 25.83 -27.18
CA TYR A 384 3.20 26.48 -28.50
C TYR A 384 4.37 26.14 -29.44
N ASN A 385 5.52 25.62 -28.95
CA ASN A 385 6.70 25.34 -29.78
C ASN A 385 7.13 23.86 -29.79
N PRO A 386 6.42 22.96 -30.51
CA PRO A 386 6.68 21.50 -30.47
C PRO A 386 8.05 21.09 -31.03
N ILE A 387 8.58 21.81 -32.03
CA ILE A 387 9.85 21.46 -32.70
C ILE A 387 11.05 21.66 -31.76
N LEU A 388 11.12 22.80 -31.09
CA LEU A 388 12.17 23.10 -30.10
C LEU A 388 12.14 22.08 -28.96
N LEU A 389 10.94 21.75 -28.46
CA LEU A 389 10.74 20.79 -27.38
C LEU A 389 11.22 19.41 -27.76
N LYS A 390 10.92 18.94 -28.97
CA LYS A 390 11.40 17.64 -29.47
C LYS A 390 12.92 17.55 -29.46
N ARG A 391 13.62 18.61 -29.87
CA ARG A 391 15.10 18.66 -29.85
C ARG A 391 15.65 18.64 -28.42
N ILE A 392 15.09 19.46 -27.53
CA ILE A 392 15.50 19.50 -26.12
C ILE A 392 15.22 18.17 -25.41
N LEU A 393 14.04 17.59 -25.64
CA LEU A 393 13.68 16.29 -25.10
C LEU A 393 14.65 15.20 -25.57
N LYS A 394 15.03 15.19 -26.85
CA LYS A 394 16.00 14.21 -27.38
C LYS A 394 17.32 14.27 -26.61
N PHE A 395 17.77 15.48 -26.26
CA PHE A 395 18.98 15.68 -25.46
C PHE A 395 18.80 15.26 -23.99
N LEU A 396 17.65 15.53 -23.37
CA LEU A 396 17.40 15.16 -21.98
C LEU A 396 17.25 13.66 -21.80
N ILE A 397 16.53 13.00 -22.70
CA ILE A 397 16.18 11.59 -22.62
C ILE A 397 17.43 10.69 -22.70
N THR A 398 18.40 11.02 -23.56
CA THR A 398 19.62 10.21 -23.72
C THR A 398 20.48 10.10 -22.45
N LYS A 399 20.35 11.05 -21.52
CA LYS A 399 21.09 11.04 -20.24
C LYS A 399 20.41 10.19 -19.17
N GLU A 400 19.15 9.87 -19.38
CA GLU A 400 18.25 9.30 -18.39
C GLU A 400 18.09 7.80 -18.53
N ILE A 401 17.48 7.18 -17.52
CA ILE A 401 17.20 5.74 -17.48
C ILE A 401 15.77 5.52 -17.07
N VAL A 402 15.14 4.58 -17.75
CA VAL A 402 13.77 4.18 -17.51
C VAL A 402 13.72 2.71 -17.15
N LEU A 403 12.88 2.39 -16.17
CA LEU A 403 12.52 1.01 -15.84
C LEU A 403 11.28 0.63 -16.62
N LEU A 404 11.32 -0.55 -17.22
CA LEU A 404 10.17 -1.15 -17.85
C LEU A 404 9.73 -2.36 -17.04
N ASN A 405 8.41 -2.52 -16.89
CA ASN A 405 7.77 -3.56 -16.11
C ASN A 405 6.59 -4.19 -16.87
N ARG A 406 6.54 -5.52 -16.95
CA ARG A 406 5.34 -6.25 -17.40
C ARG A 406 4.59 -6.86 -16.21
N ALA A 407 3.31 -6.51 -16.07
CA ALA A 407 2.42 -7.14 -15.12
C ALA A 407 1.76 -8.39 -15.75
N PRO A 408 1.68 -9.53 -15.04
CA PRO A 408 2.16 -9.78 -13.67
C PRO A 408 3.68 -9.95 -13.56
N THR A 409 4.28 -9.46 -12.47
CA THR A 409 5.70 -9.64 -12.17
C THR A 409 5.94 -10.98 -11.47
N LEU A 410 6.40 -11.98 -12.22
CA LEU A 410 6.67 -13.32 -11.68
C LEU A 410 8.07 -13.43 -11.08
N HIS A 411 9.05 -12.83 -11.74
CA HIS A 411 10.46 -12.89 -11.38
C HIS A 411 11.13 -11.54 -11.61
N ARG A 412 12.34 -11.36 -11.08
CA ARG A 412 13.07 -10.08 -11.13
C ARG A 412 13.30 -9.55 -12.54
N MET A 413 13.42 -10.42 -13.54
CA MET A 413 13.67 -10.02 -14.95
C MET A 413 12.46 -9.35 -15.60
N ASN A 414 11.26 -9.44 -15.02
CA ASN A 414 10.11 -8.68 -15.51
C ASN A 414 10.23 -7.18 -15.25
N ILE A 415 11.26 -6.74 -14.51
CA ILE A 415 11.59 -5.33 -14.30
C ILE A 415 13.05 -5.11 -14.69
N GLN A 416 13.29 -4.37 -15.77
CA GLN A 416 14.64 -4.09 -16.27
C GLN A 416 14.81 -2.62 -16.64
N ALA A 417 16.06 -2.17 -16.61
CA ALA A 417 16.45 -0.81 -16.93
C ALA A 417 16.97 -0.70 -18.37
N PHE A 418 16.49 0.31 -19.10
CA PHE A 418 16.87 0.60 -20.47
C PHE A 418 17.29 2.07 -20.64
N LYS A 419 18.07 2.32 -21.69
CA LYS A 419 18.34 3.68 -22.16
C LYS A 419 17.24 4.12 -23.13
N PRO A 420 16.49 5.18 -22.82
CA PRO A 420 15.40 5.61 -23.69
C PRO A 420 15.89 6.35 -24.92
N TYR A 421 15.16 6.20 -26.02
CA TYR A 421 15.30 6.93 -27.28
C TYR A 421 13.93 7.41 -27.74
N LEU A 422 13.85 8.61 -28.32
CA LEU A 422 12.57 9.19 -28.77
C LEU A 422 12.09 8.58 -30.08
N ILE A 423 10.81 8.25 -30.12
CA ILE A 423 10.13 7.71 -31.29
C ILE A 423 8.84 8.49 -31.54
N GLU A 424 8.42 8.58 -32.81
CA GLU A 424 7.20 9.29 -33.23
C GLU A 424 5.93 8.46 -33.05
N PHE A 425 6.03 7.13 -33.14
CA PHE A 425 4.95 6.20 -32.84
C PHE A 425 4.44 6.32 -31.39
N GLU A 426 3.21 5.85 -31.15
CA GLU A 426 2.55 5.90 -29.83
C GLU A 426 2.90 4.72 -28.91
N GLY A 427 3.40 3.62 -29.47
CA GLY A 427 3.80 2.43 -28.72
C GLY A 427 5.27 2.46 -28.27
N ILE A 428 5.59 1.70 -27.23
CA ILE A 428 6.96 1.46 -26.79
C ILE A 428 7.62 0.47 -27.74
N LYS A 429 8.72 0.85 -28.40
CA LYS A 429 9.50 -0.12 -29.18
C LYS A 429 10.45 -0.89 -28.27
N LEU A 430 10.35 -2.21 -28.27
CA LEU A 430 11.19 -3.11 -27.49
C LEU A 430 11.94 -4.09 -28.39
N TYR A 431 13.16 -4.45 -27.98
CA TYR A 431 14.00 -5.40 -28.71
C TYR A 431 13.37 -6.80 -28.72
N PRO A 432 13.01 -7.39 -29.89
CA PRO A 432 12.14 -8.57 -29.96
C PRO A 432 12.62 -9.79 -29.18
N VAL A 433 13.92 -10.09 -29.21
CA VAL A 433 14.49 -11.23 -28.46
C VAL A 433 14.38 -11.03 -26.95
N GLY A 434 14.36 -9.77 -26.49
CA GLY A 434 14.20 -9.42 -25.09
C GLY A 434 12.82 -9.70 -24.51
N CYS A 435 11.79 -9.85 -25.35
CA CYS A 435 10.43 -10.15 -24.93
C CYS A 435 10.32 -11.43 -24.10
N SER A 436 11.16 -12.43 -24.42
CA SER A 436 11.29 -13.68 -23.68
C SER A 436 11.58 -13.49 -22.19
N SER A 437 12.35 -12.46 -21.80
CA SER A 437 12.66 -12.18 -20.39
C SER A 437 11.46 -11.67 -19.59
N PHE A 438 10.52 -11.00 -20.26
CA PHE A 438 9.26 -10.49 -19.73
C PHE A 438 8.09 -11.46 -19.91
N ASN A 439 8.31 -12.59 -20.59
CA ASN A 439 7.29 -13.50 -21.13
C ASN A 439 6.27 -12.81 -22.07
N ALA A 440 6.68 -11.73 -22.75
CA ALA A 440 5.80 -10.83 -23.50
C ALA A 440 5.67 -11.19 -24.98
N ASP A 441 4.51 -10.84 -25.55
CA ASP A 441 4.22 -11.01 -26.98
C ASP A 441 3.66 -9.70 -27.56
N PHE A 442 3.65 -9.54 -28.88
CA PHE A 442 3.27 -8.27 -29.54
C PHE A 442 1.76 -8.15 -29.85
N ASP A 443 0.91 -8.91 -29.16
CA ASP A 443 -0.55 -9.00 -29.42
C ASP A 443 -1.37 -7.92 -28.68
N GLY A 444 -0.76 -6.75 -28.42
CA GLY A 444 -1.38 -5.68 -27.64
C GLY A 444 -1.00 -5.67 -26.15
N ASP A 445 0.03 -6.42 -25.76
CA ASP A 445 0.59 -6.34 -24.41
C ASP A 445 0.99 -4.91 -24.05
N GLN A 446 0.72 -4.54 -22.81
CA GLN A 446 1.04 -3.21 -22.30
C GLN A 446 2.01 -3.29 -21.13
N MET A 447 3.10 -2.54 -21.23
CA MET A 447 4.14 -2.47 -20.20
C MET A 447 4.14 -1.12 -19.48
N GLY A 448 4.40 -1.17 -18.17
CA GLY A 448 4.56 0.02 -17.34
C GLY A 448 5.99 0.57 -17.46
N LEU A 449 6.09 1.88 -17.60
CA LEU A 449 7.34 2.64 -17.63
C LEU A 449 7.46 3.45 -16.35
N PHE A 450 8.65 3.49 -15.75
CA PHE A 450 8.94 4.29 -14.56
C PHE A 450 10.23 5.08 -14.75
N LEU A 451 10.16 6.38 -14.55
CA LEU A 451 11.32 7.26 -14.62
C LEU A 451 12.05 7.32 -13.28
N ILE A 452 13.36 7.04 -13.29
CA ILE A 452 14.17 7.08 -12.08
C ILE A 452 14.63 8.53 -11.85
N LEU A 453 14.34 9.12 -10.68
CA LEU A 453 14.73 10.51 -10.38
C LEU A 453 16.07 10.62 -9.64
N SER A 454 16.28 9.79 -8.62
CA SER A 454 17.48 9.86 -7.76
C SER A 454 18.74 9.41 -8.51
N LYS A 455 19.84 10.15 -8.36
CA LYS A 455 21.14 9.79 -8.97
C LYS A 455 21.65 8.43 -8.49
N ILE A 456 21.45 8.10 -7.21
CA ILE A 456 21.87 6.82 -6.61
C ILE A 456 21.08 5.68 -7.25
N ALA A 457 19.76 5.82 -7.33
CA ALA A 457 18.89 4.83 -7.96
C ALA A 457 19.20 4.67 -9.46
N LYS A 458 19.57 5.75 -10.17
CA LYS A 458 20.01 5.66 -11.57
C LYS A 458 21.29 4.84 -11.71
N GLN A 459 22.27 5.04 -10.82
CA GLN A 459 23.51 4.27 -10.82
C GLN A 459 23.27 2.81 -10.46
N GLU A 460 22.41 2.53 -9.48
CA GLU A 460 21.99 1.18 -9.12
C GLU A 460 21.32 0.47 -10.29
N ALA A 461 20.41 1.14 -10.99
CA ALA A 461 19.75 0.61 -12.18
C ALA A 461 20.75 0.30 -13.30
N LYS A 462 21.73 1.19 -13.58
CA LYS A 462 22.84 0.91 -14.54
C LYS A 462 23.67 -0.30 -14.13
N LYS A 463 23.87 -0.49 -12.83
CA LYS A 463 24.77 -1.51 -12.31
C LYS A 463 24.12 -2.88 -12.24
N LEU A 464 22.89 -2.96 -11.72
CA LEU A 464 22.21 -4.21 -11.35
C LEU A 464 21.02 -4.54 -12.25
N MET A 465 20.24 -3.53 -12.65
CA MET A 465 18.96 -3.76 -13.36
C MET A 465 19.07 -3.61 -14.88
N ALA A 466 20.22 -3.19 -15.40
CA ALA A 466 20.44 -3.00 -16.83
C ALA A 466 20.19 -4.29 -17.61
N PHE A 467 19.45 -4.17 -18.71
CA PHE A 467 19.08 -5.30 -19.58
C PHE A 467 20.29 -6.16 -19.98
N ASP A 468 21.40 -5.52 -20.36
CA ASP A 468 22.63 -6.16 -20.85
C ASP A 468 23.30 -7.08 -19.84
N LYS A 469 23.06 -6.84 -18.55
CA LYS A 469 23.65 -7.63 -17.46
C LYS A 469 22.76 -8.79 -17.06
N ASN A 470 21.48 -8.72 -17.42
CA ASN A 470 20.44 -9.64 -17.01
C ASN A 470 20.08 -10.61 -18.14
N ILE A 471 21.10 -11.28 -18.68
CA ILE A 471 20.97 -12.25 -19.77
C ILE A 471 20.56 -13.64 -19.24
N PHE A 472 21.15 -14.05 -18.12
CA PHE A 472 20.96 -15.38 -17.55
C PHE A 472 19.86 -15.41 -16.49
N SER A 473 19.06 -16.47 -16.53
CA SER A 473 18.07 -16.77 -15.49
C SER A 473 18.76 -16.93 -14.12
N PRO A 474 18.23 -16.32 -13.04
CA PRO A 474 18.80 -16.48 -11.70
C PRO A 474 18.70 -17.92 -11.16
N THR A 475 17.72 -18.71 -11.63
CA THR A 475 17.42 -20.04 -11.10
C THR A 475 18.25 -21.15 -11.76
N TYR A 476 18.39 -21.10 -13.09
CA TYR A 476 18.98 -22.19 -13.88
C TYR A 476 20.27 -21.79 -14.60
N LEU A 477 20.69 -20.51 -14.51
CA LEU A 477 21.82 -19.95 -15.26
C LEU A 477 21.75 -20.19 -16.77
N ARG A 478 20.54 -20.42 -17.30
CA ARG A 478 20.27 -20.53 -18.74
C ARG A 478 20.04 -19.15 -19.33
N ASN A 479 20.48 -18.95 -20.57
CA ASN A 479 20.19 -17.75 -21.34
C ASN A 479 18.67 -17.58 -21.47
N MET A 480 18.15 -16.42 -21.07
CA MET A 480 16.72 -16.11 -21.17
C MET A 480 16.31 -15.73 -22.57
N PHE A 481 17.25 -15.21 -23.37
CA PHE A 481 16.99 -14.80 -24.73
C PHE A 481 16.72 -15.99 -25.62
N LYS A 482 15.45 -16.13 -25.99
CA LYS A 482 15.00 -17.09 -26.99
C LYS A 482 14.91 -16.38 -28.33
N LEU A 483 15.54 -16.98 -29.34
CA LEU A 483 15.38 -16.56 -30.73
C LEU A 483 13.92 -16.80 -31.14
N SER A 484 13.32 -15.86 -31.87
CA SER A 484 11.99 -16.06 -32.44
C SER A 484 12.02 -17.14 -33.52
N GLN A 485 10.87 -17.76 -33.79
CA GLN A 485 10.73 -18.78 -34.84
C GLN A 485 11.21 -18.26 -36.20
N SER A 486 10.97 -16.98 -36.51
CA SER A 486 11.45 -16.32 -37.73
C SER A 486 12.97 -16.26 -37.82
N ILE A 487 13.67 -15.97 -36.71
CA ILE A 487 15.13 -15.93 -36.69
C ILE A 487 15.69 -17.35 -36.83
N ILE A 488 15.09 -18.33 -36.13
CA ILE A 488 15.50 -19.74 -36.22
C ILE A 488 15.33 -20.24 -37.66
N LEU A 489 14.20 -19.94 -38.30
CA LEU A 489 13.94 -20.32 -39.68
C LEU A 489 14.97 -19.69 -40.64
N GLY A 490 15.25 -18.39 -40.48
CA GLY A 490 16.27 -17.69 -41.27
C GLY A 490 17.69 -18.25 -41.09
N ILE A 491 18.06 -18.65 -39.87
CA ILE A 491 19.34 -19.33 -39.62
C ILE A 491 19.32 -20.73 -40.23
N SER A 492 18.22 -21.48 -40.10
CA SER A 492 18.13 -22.83 -40.67
C SER A 492 18.24 -22.82 -42.20
N THR A 493 17.64 -21.83 -42.88
CA THR A 493 17.76 -21.72 -44.34
C THR A 493 19.18 -21.39 -44.75
N LEU A 494 19.91 -20.54 -44.01
CA LEU A 494 21.33 -20.26 -44.26
C LEU A 494 22.25 -21.47 -44.00
N LEU A 495 21.86 -22.37 -43.10
CA LEU A 495 22.65 -23.54 -42.73
C LEU A 495 22.37 -24.78 -43.59
N ASN A 496 21.27 -24.79 -44.34
CA ASN A 496 20.87 -25.93 -45.17
C ASN A 496 21.91 -26.24 -46.25
N LEU A 497 22.21 -27.53 -46.40
CA LEU A 497 23.04 -28.08 -47.47
C LEU A 497 22.13 -28.80 -48.45
N ASN A 498 21.92 -28.22 -49.63
CA ASN A 498 21.22 -28.93 -50.70
C ASN A 498 22.23 -29.80 -51.45
N GLY A 499 22.26 -31.09 -51.10
CA GLY A 499 23.11 -32.10 -51.73
C GLY A 499 22.81 -32.36 -53.21
N MET A 500 21.73 -31.81 -53.78
CA MET A 500 21.39 -32.00 -55.20
C MET A 500 22.12 -31.04 -56.16
N VAL A 501 22.82 -30.01 -55.66
CA VAL A 501 23.57 -29.03 -56.49
C VAL A 501 25.06 -29.43 -56.64
N LEU A 502 25.34 -30.73 -56.67
CA LEU A 502 26.70 -31.32 -56.68
C LEU A 502 27.53 -31.04 -57.95
N TYR A 503 27.02 -30.30 -58.93
CA TYR A 503 27.66 -30.20 -60.25
C TYR A 503 28.62 -29.02 -60.46
N ASN A 504 28.79 -28.11 -59.49
CA ASN A 504 29.72 -26.98 -59.63
C ASN A 504 30.77 -27.00 -58.51
N ASN A 505 31.92 -27.65 -58.76
CA ASN A 505 33.13 -27.55 -57.94
C ASN A 505 33.74 -26.13 -58.06
N THR A 506 33.04 -25.13 -57.52
CA THR A 506 33.50 -23.75 -57.51
C THR A 506 34.46 -23.52 -56.36
N ILE A 507 35.65 -23.02 -56.70
CA ILE A 507 36.74 -22.76 -55.76
C ILE A 507 36.96 -21.25 -55.73
N PHE A 508 36.91 -20.66 -54.53
CA PHE A 508 37.15 -19.23 -54.34
C PHE A 508 38.36 -18.98 -53.45
N ALA A 509 39.11 -17.95 -53.80
CA ALA A 509 40.29 -17.53 -53.06
C ALA A 509 39.93 -16.63 -51.86
N ASN A 510 38.89 -15.79 -52.01
CA ASN A 510 38.50 -14.75 -51.04
C ASN A 510 36.98 -14.66 -50.87
N LEU A 511 36.54 -14.11 -49.73
CA LEU A 511 35.12 -13.86 -49.41
C LEU A 511 34.45 -12.87 -50.39
N TYR A 512 35.20 -11.87 -50.86
CA TYR A 512 34.68 -10.88 -51.82
C TYR A 512 34.26 -11.53 -53.14
N ASP A 513 35.02 -12.50 -53.63
CA ASP A 513 34.72 -13.20 -54.89
C ASP A 513 33.42 -14.02 -54.75
N VAL A 514 33.24 -14.66 -53.58
CA VAL A 514 32.01 -15.40 -53.25
C VAL A 514 30.79 -14.48 -53.21
N ILE A 515 30.90 -13.33 -52.54
CA ILE A 515 29.82 -12.34 -52.44
C ILE A 515 29.50 -11.74 -53.81
N SER A 516 30.52 -11.38 -54.59
CA SER A 516 30.33 -10.83 -55.95
C SER A 516 29.62 -11.83 -56.85
N SER A 517 30.02 -13.11 -56.81
CA SER A 517 29.44 -14.17 -57.61
C SER A 517 27.99 -14.48 -57.21
N PHE A 518 27.64 -14.28 -55.94
CA PHE A 518 26.24 -14.30 -55.48
C PHE A 518 25.43 -13.13 -56.05
N PHE A 519 25.95 -11.91 -56.03
CA PHE A 519 25.27 -10.74 -56.60
C PHE A 519 25.07 -10.86 -58.13
N PHE A 520 25.98 -11.54 -58.84
CA PHE A 520 25.82 -11.87 -60.26
C PHE A 520 24.94 -13.11 -60.51
N ASN A 521 24.26 -13.66 -59.49
CA ASN A 521 23.39 -14.84 -59.57
C ASN A 521 24.07 -16.13 -60.09
N LEU A 522 25.41 -16.23 -60.01
CA LEU A 522 26.16 -17.44 -60.41
C LEU A 522 26.06 -18.56 -59.37
N ILE A 523 25.75 -18.19 -58.13
CA ILE A 523 25.78 -19.05 -56.94
C ILE A 523 24.49 -18.83 -56.15
N LYS A 524 23.90 -19.91 -55.62
CA LYS A 524 22.76 -19.84 -54.70
C LYS A 524 23.22 -19.99 -53.24
N LEU A 525 22.43 -19.53 -52.28
CA LEU A 525 22.76 -19.61 -50.84
C LEU A 525 23.15 -21.02 -50.37
N ASP A 526 22.46 -22.04 -50.90
CA ASP A 526 22.61 -23.44 -50.48
C ASP A 526 23.69 -24.20 -51.26
N SER A 527 24.34 -23.56 -52.23
CA SER A 527 25.31 -24.25 -53.09
C SER A 527 26.61 -24.56 -52.33
N PRO A 528 27.18 -25.76 -52.51
CA PRO A 528 28.46 -26.14 -51.91
C PRO A 528 29.62 -25.45 -52.61
N ILE A 529 30.52 -24.84 -51.83
CA ILE A 529 31.62 -24.01 -52.30
C ILE A 529 32.89 -24.36 -51.53
N TRP A 530 34.03 -24.40 -52.23
CA TRP A 530 35.34 -24.47 -51.60
C TRP A 530 35.91 -23.07 -51.41
N ILE A 531 36.12 -22.67 -50.16
CA ILE A 531 36.72 -21.37 -49.85
C ILE A 531 38.05 -21.55 -49.13
N ARG A 532 39.03 -20.71 -49.48
CA ARG A 532 40.32 -20.66 -48.80
C ARG A 532 40.17 -19.91 -47.47
N CYS A 533 40.30 -20.62 -46.36
CA CYS A 533 40.32 -20.05 -45.02
C CYS A 533 41.73 -20.04 -44.43
N LEU A 534 42.02 -19.04 -43.60
CA LEU A 534 43.23 -18.95 -42.78
C LEU A 534 42.89 -19.45 -41.37
N GLU A 535 43.36 -20.64 -41.00
CA GLU A 535 43.25 -21.13 -39.62
C GLU A 535 44.45 -20.62 -38.81
N LYS A 536 44.17 -19.90 -37.72
CA LYS A 536 45.16 -19.55 -36.70
C LYS A 536 45.11 -20.62 -35.59
N ASN A 537 46.16 -21.43 -35.49
CA ASN A 537 46.34 -22.30 -34.33
C ASN A 537 46.90 -21.48 -33.16
N TYR A 538 46.06 -21.21 -32.16
CA TYR A 538 46.43 -20.41 -30.97
C TYR A 538 47.61 -20.99 -30.17
N ASN A 539 47.90 -22.28 -30.31
CA ASN A 539 48.99 -22.94 -29.58
C ASN A 539 50.38 -22.80 -30.25
N ILE A 540 50.45 -22.50 -31.56
CA ILE A 540 51.71 -22.61 -32.34
C ILE A 540 52.04 -21.32 -33.12
N ASN A 541 51.16 -20.31 -33.15
CA ASN A 541 51.38 -19.06 -33.91
C ASN A 541 51.72 -19.27 -35.41
N ILE A 542 51.33 -20.41 -36.00
CA ILE A 542 51.45 -20.69 -37.44
C ILE A 542 50.07 -20.56 -38.09
N ILE A 543 50.04 -19.90 -39.25
CA ILE A 543 48.83 -19.70 -40.06
C ILE A 543 48.85 -20.71 -41.21
N PHE A 544 47.88 -21.62 -41.24
CA PHE A 544 47.71 -22.56 -42.35
C PHE A 544 46.65 -22.05 -43.33
N LYS A 545 46.89 -22.24 -44.63
CA LYS A 545 45.89 -22.02 -45.70
C LYS A 545 45.21 -23.35 -45.97
N LYS A 546 43.92 -23.45 -45.68
CA LYS A 546 43.12 -24.67 -45.90
C LYS A 546 41.89 -24.33 -46.72
N TYR A 547 41.56 -25.18 -47.69
CA TYR A 547 40.28 -25.10 -48.39
C TYR A 547 39.23 -25.85 -47.58
N ILE A 548 38.14 -25.18 -47.23
CA ILE A 548 37.03 -25.74 -46.48
C ILE A 548 35.81 -25.77 -47.38
N LEU A 549 35.16 -26.93 -47.45
CA LEU A 549 33.86 -27.08 -48.11
C LEU A 549 32.77 -26.53 -47.19
N SER A 550 32.06 -25.51 -47.66
CA SER A 550 30.98 -24.85 -46.92
C SER A 550 29.92 -24.31 -47.87
N THR A 551 28.86 -23.70 -47.35
CA THR A 551 27.87 -22.98 -48.17
C THR A 551 28.05 -21.48 -48.02
N LEU A 552 27.59 -20.73 -49.02
CA LEU A 552 27.57 -19.27 -48.96
C LEU A 552 26.84 -18.76 -47.72
N GLY A 553 25.70 -19.37 -47.37
CA GLY A 553 24.94 -19.01 -46.16
C GLY A 553 25.72 -19.17 -44.85
N ARG A 554 26.47 -20.28 -44.70
CA ARG A 554 27.34 -20.52 -43.53
C ARG A 554 28.49 -19.52 -43.45
N ILE A 555 29.10 -19.21 -44.60
CA ILE A 555 30.19 -18.25 -44.71
C ILE A 555 29.72 -16.85 -44.30
N LEU A 556 28.56 -16.41 -44.79
CA LEU A 556 27.97 -15.12 -44.42
C LEU A 556 27.65 -15.04 -42.93
N LEU A 557 27.12 -16.11 -42.35
CA LEU A 557 26.83 -16.18 -40.93
C LEU A 557 28.12 -16.11 -40.10
N GLN A 558 29.17 -16.84 -40.49
CA GLN A 558 30.47 -16.76 -39.83
C GLN A 558 31.10 -15.38 -39.95
N TYR A 559 31.02 -14.75 -41.11
CA TYR A 559 31.49 -13.39 -41.32
C TYR A 559 30.75 -12.40 -40.42
N TYR A 560 29.43 -12.55 -40.30
CA TYR A 560 28.62 -11.77 -39.36
C TYR A 560 29.08 -11.98 -37.91
N LEU A 561 29.31 -13.22 -37.48
CA LEU A 561 29.83 -13.51 -36.15
C LEU A 561 31.23 -12.92 -35.91
N TYR A 562 32.09 -12.89 -36.93
CA TYR A 562 33.44 -12.32 -36.82
C TYR A 562 33.43 -10.79 -36.75
N LEU A 563 32.50 -10.12 -37.43
CA LEU A 563 32.37 -8.65 -37.37
C LEU A 563 31.88 -8.13 -36.03
N PHE A 564 31.11 -8.95 -35.29
CA PHE A 564 30.47 -8.55 -34.04
C PHE A 564 31.14 -9.14 -32.78
N ASN A 565 32.12 -10.02 -32.94
CA ASN A 565 33.09 -10.40 -31.90
C ASN A 565 34.27 -9.42 -31.92
#